data_AF-A0A381V1G6-F1
#
_entry.id   AF-A0A381V1G6-F1
#
_cell.length_a   1.000
_cell.length_b   1.000
_cell.length_c   1.000
_cell.angle_alpha   90.00
_cell.angle_beta   90.00
_cell.angle_gamma   90.00
#
_symmetry.space_group_name_H-M   'P 1'
#
loop_
_entity.id
_entity.type
_entity.pdbx_description
1 polymer ?
#
loop_
_entity_poly.entity_id
_entity_poly.type
_entity_poly.pdbx_seq_one_letter_code
_entity_poly.pdbx_strand_id
1 'polypeptide(L)' 'MDELDARLVSLLNQRATYAREIGTLKATVGLEVYQPEREVEVLKHVRSKNPGPLGANAITRVFELIIDETRRLEHSVG' A
#
# COMPACT_ATOMS: atom_id res chain seq x y z
N MET A 1 -15.24 -12.06 -13.68
CA MET A 1 -15.26 -11.01 -12.63
C MET A 1 -14.56 -11.56 -11.41
N ASP A 2 -15.03 -12.67 -10.87
CA ASP A 2 -14.47 -13.34 -9.69
C ASP A 2 -12.96 -13.64 -9.77
N GLU A 3 -12.46 -14.07 -10.93
CA GLU A 3 -11.02 -14.31 -11.12
C GLU A 3 -10.20 -13.01 -11.05
N LEU A 4 -10.74 -11.91 -11.59
CA LEU A 4 -10.10 -10.60 -11.49
C LEU A 4 -10.08 -10.13 -10.04
N ASP A 5 -11.19 -10.31 -9.32
CA ASP A 5 -11.28 -9.95 -7.91
C ASP A 5 -10.32 -10.77 -7.05
N ALA A 6 -10.21 -12.07 -7.30
CA ALA A 6 -9.23 -12.94 -6.65
C ALA A 6 -7.78 -12.48 -6.94
N ARG A 7 -7.50 -12.01 -8.15
CA ARG A 7 -6.19 -11.47 -8.51
C ARG A 7 -5.91 -10.14 -7.83
N LEU A 8 -6.90 -9.26 -7.70
CA LEU A 8 -6.78 -8.03 -6.92
C LEU A 8 -6.47 -8.35 -5.46
N VAL A 9 -7.19 -9.27 -4.83
CA VAL A 9 -6.92 -9.74 -3.46
C VAL A 9 -5.49 -10.27 -3.32
N SER A 10 -5.05 -11.11 -4.27
CA SER A 10 -3.67 -11.63 -4.27
C SER A 10 -2.62 -10.51 -4.34
N LEU A 11 -2.80 -9.53 -5.22
CA LEU A 11 -1.89 -8.39 -5.37
C LEU A 11 -1.87 -7.50 -4.12
N LEU A 12 -3.02 -7.27 -3.49
CA LEU A 12 -3.11 -6.52 -2.24
C LEU A 12 -2.37 -7.22 -1.10
N ASN A 13 -2.54 -8.54 -0.96
CA ASN A 13 -1.83 -9.34 0.03
C ASN A 13 -0.31 -9.35 -0.21
N GLN A 14 0.13 -9.45 -1.48
CA GLN A 14 1.55 -9.34 -1.81
C GLN A 14 2.13 -7.97 -1.41
N ARG A 15 1.40 -6.88 -1.70
CA ARG A 15 1.81 -5.53 -1.30
C ARG A 15 1.91 -5.39 0.22
N ALA A 16 0.95 -5.93 0.97
CA ALA A 16 0.97 -5.91 2.43
C ALA A 16 2.16 -6.70 3.00
N THR A 17 2.49 -7.86 2.41
CA THR A 17 3.68 -8.64 2.77
C THR A 17 4.96 -7.84 2.59
N TYR A 18 5.13 -7.16 1.45
CA TYR A 18 6.31 -6.32 1.22
C TYR A 18 6.42 -5.16 2.20
N ALA A 19 5.31 -4.51 2.52
CA ALA A 19 5.31 -3.43 3.51
C ALA A 19 5.75 -3.94 4.89
N ARG A 20 5.21 -5.08 5.32
CA ARG A 20 5.61 -5.73 6.57
C ARG A 20 7.09 -6.09 6.60
N GLU A 21 7.61 -6.71 5.54
CA GLU A 21 9.03 -7.06 5.44
C GLU A 21 9.93 -5.82 5.51
N ILE A 22 9.56 -4.75 4.80
CA ILE A 22 10.26 -3.46 4.86
C ILE A 22 10.20 -2.88 6.28
N GLY A 23 9.05 -2.94 6.94
CA GLY A 23 8.87 -2.49 8.33
C GLY A 23 9.75 -3.26 9.30
N THR A 24 9.80 -4.59 9.19
CA THR A 24 10.69 -5.44 10.00
C THR A 24 12.17 -5.11 9.77
N LEU A 25 12.59 -4.93 8.52
CA LEU A 25 13.96 -4.56 8.19
C LEU A 25 14.33 -3.16 8.71
N LYS A 26 13.41 -2.19 8.65
CA LYS A 26 13.64 -0.85 9.20
C LYS A 26 13.77 -0.88 10.72
N ALA A 27 12.92 -1.67 11.39
CA ALA A 27 12.99 -1.86 12.84
C ALA A 27 14.32 -2.48 13.28
N THR A 28 14.86 -3.45 12.53
CA THR A 28 16.14 -4.09 12.87
C THR A 28 17.34 -3.15 12.77
N VAL A 29 17.25 -2.11 11.95
CA VAL A 29 18.30 -1.07 11.79
C VAL A 29 17.99 0.24 12.52
N GLY A 30 16.95 0.26 13.36
CA GLY A 30 16.57 1.44 14.16
C GLY A 30 15.99 2.61 13.35
N LEU A 31 15.50 2.36 12.13
CA LEU A 31 14.81 3.35 11.32
C LEU A 31 13.33 3.42 11.68
N GLU A 32 12.76 4.61 11.57
CA GLU A 32 11.33 4.82 11.76
C GLU A 32 10.52 4.05 10.70
N VAL A 33 9.58 3.23 11.18
CA VAL A 33 8.70 2.42 10.33
C VAL A 33 7.71 3.33 9.60
N TYR A 34 7.16 4.32 10.30
CA TYR A 34 6.25 5.31 9.74
C TYR A 34 7.00 6.40 8.96
N GLN A 35 6.73 6.49 7.65
CA GLN A 35 7.36 7.48 6.76
C GLN A 35 6.29 8.13 5.86
N PRO A 36 5.70 9.27 6.24
CA PRO A 36 4.60 9.90 5.50
C PRO A 36 5.00 10.36 4.10
N GLU A 37 6.26 10.79 3.91
CA GLU A 37 6.77 11.16 2.59
C GLU A 37 6.70 10.00 1.59
N ARG A 38 6.93 8.77 2.07
CA ARG A 38 6.85 7.58 1.24
C ARG A 38 5.43 7.33 0.71
N GLU A 39 4.40 7.69 1.48
CA GLU A 39 3.01 7.58 1.02
C GLU A 39 2.70 8.57 -0.08
N VAL A 40 3.16 9.81 0.06
CA VAL A 40 3.01 10.85 -0.96
C VAL A 40 3.64 10.39 -2.27
N GLU A 41 4.83 9.78 -2.21
CA GLU A 41 5.47 9.18 -3.38
C GLU A 41 4.65 8.05 -4.01
N VAL A 42 4.10 7.14 -3.19
CA VAL A 42 3.24 6.05 -3.66
C VAL A 42 2.00 6.62 -4.36
N LEU A 43 1.31 7.58 -3.75
CA LEU A 43 0.11 8.22 -4.32
C LEU A 43 0.44 8.96 -5.62
N LYS A 44 1.56 9.67 -5.68
CA LYS A 44 2.04 10.33 -6.91
C LYS A 44 2.33 9.29 -8.01
N HIS A 45 2.99 8.19 -7.66
CA HIS A 45 3.34 7.13 -8.59
C HIS A 45 2.08 6.50 -9.20
N VAL A 46 1.13 6.08 -8.37
CA VAL A 46 -0.09 5.38 -8.85
C VAL A 46 -0.97 6.29 -9.69
N ARG A 47 -1.04 7.59 -9.35
CA ARG A 47 -1.71 8.59 -10.19
C ARG A 47 -1.04 8.73 -11.55
N SER A 48 0.29 8.78 -11.59
CA SER A 48 1.05 8.87 -12.85
C SER A 48 0.90 7.65 -13.76
N LYS A 49 0.56 6.49 -13.16
CA LYS A 49 0.38 5.22 -13.85
C LYS A 49 -1.09 4.89 -14.15
N ASN A 50 -2.02 5.82 -13.92
CA ASN A 50 -3.44 5.60 -14.14
C ASN A 50 -3.89 6.09 -15.52
N PRO A 51 -4.05 5.21 -16.53
CA PRO A 51 -4.60 5.60 -17.83
C PRO A 51 -6.13 5.74 -17.84
N GLY A 52 -6.81 5.50 -16.71
CA GLY A 52 -8.27 5.34 -16.65
C GLY A 52 -8.69 3.88 -16.76
N PRO A 53 -10.01 3.57 -16.75
CA PRO A 53 -11.14 4.49 -16.81
C PRO A 53 -11.49 5.17 -15.46
N LEU A 54 -10.88 4.73 -14.35
CA LEU A 54 -11.06 5.39 -13.06
C LEU A 54 -10.35 6.74 -13.04
N GLY A 55 -11.02 7.77 -12.52
CA GLY A 55 -10.40 9.08 -12.34
C GLY A 55 -9.24 9.04 -11.33
N ALA A 56 -8.27 9.93 -11.47
CA ALA A 56 -7.09 9.98 -10.59
C ALA A 56 -7.46 10.09 -9.10
N ASN A 57 -8.53 10.81 -8.76
CA ASN A 57 -9.02 10.94 -7.38
C ASN A 57 -9.60 9.61 -6.86
N ALA A 58 -10.21 8.79 -7.72
CA ALA A 58 -10.69 7.46 -7.33
C ALA A 58 -9.52 6.53 -7.01
N ILE A 59 -8.48 6.52 -7.86
CA ILE A 59 -7.25 5.77 -7.60
C ILE A 59 -6.58 6.23 -6.31
N THR A 60 -6.53 7.54 -6.07
CA THR A 60 -5.94 8.10 -4.83
C THR A 60 -6.64 7.53 -3.59
N ARG A 61 -7.98 7.62 -3.52
CA ARG A 61 -8.75 7.10 -2.38
C ARG A 61 -8.59 5.60 -2.16
N VAL A 62 -8.55 4.82 -3.23
CA VAL A 62 -8.31 3.36 -3.13
C VAL A 62 -6.93 3.11 -2.53
N PHE A 63 -5.90 3.80 -3.00
CA PHE A 63 -4.55 3.62 -2.48
C PHE A 63 -4.36 4.14 -1.06
N GLU A 64 -5.03 5.22 -0.66
CA GLU A 64 -5.07 5.68 0.74
C GLU A 64 -5.60 4.56 1.66
N LEU A 65 -6.75 3.95 1.31
CA LEU A 65 -7.30 2.82 2.08
C LEU A 65 -6.36 1.61 2.13
N ILE A 66 -5.71 1.27 1.01
CA ILE A 66 -4.75 0.16 0.97
C ILE A 66 -3.57 0.45 1.90
N ILE A 67 -3.07 1.68 1.93
CA ILE A 67 -1.97 2.06 2.81
C ILE A 67 -2.42 2.02 4.27
N ASP A 68 -3.60 2.55 4.58
CA ASP A 68 -4.17 2.55 5.93
C ASP A 68 -4.34 1.12 6.48
N GLU A 69 -4.86 0.19 5.68
CA GLU A 69 -5.00 -1.22 6.09
C GLU A 69 -3.65 -1.90 6.28
N THR A 70 -2.67 -1.57 5.43
CA THR A 70 -1.32 -2.10 5.56
C THR A 70 -0.67 -1.65 6.88
N ARG A 71 -0.84 -0.38 7.26
CA ARG A 71 -0.37 0.15 8.55
C ARG A 71 -1.07 -0.49 9.73
N ARG A 72 -2.39 -0.71 9.65
CA ARG A 72 -3.14 -1.40 10.70
C ARG A 72 -2.54 -2.78 11.00
N LEU A 73 -2.16 -3.53 9.96
CA LEU A 73 -1.48 -4.83 10.11
C LEU A 73 -0.11 -4.72 10.77
N GLU A 74 0.64 -3.66 10.51
CA GLU A 74 1.94 -3.41 11.16
C GLU A 74 1.78 -3.11 12.65
N HIS A 75 0.71 -2.39 13.04
CA HIS A 75 0.43 -2.04 14.43
C HIS A 75 -0.29 -3.15 15.23
N SER A 76 -0.96 -4.10 14.58
CA SER A 76 -1.67 -5.20 15.25
C SER A 76 -0.76 -6.38 15.65
N VAL A 77 0.54 -6.34 15.29
CA VAL A 77 1.55 -7.35 15.65
C VAL A 77 2.36 -6.92 16.90
N GLY A 78 1.86 -5.92 17.65
CA GLY A 78 2.40 -5.50 18.95
C GLY A 78 1.79 -6.24 20.13
#